data_AF-A0A6I1KEL8-F1
#
_entry.id   AF-A0A6I1KEL8-F1
#
_cell.length_a   1.000
_cell.length_b   1.000
_cell.length_c   1.000
_cell.angle_alpha   90.00
_cell.angle_beta   90.00
_cell.angle_gamma   90.00
#
_symmetry.space_group_name_H-M   'P 1'
#
loop_
_entity.id
_entity.type
_entity.pdbx_description
1 polymer ?
#
loop_
_entity_poly.entity_id
_entity_poly.type
_entity_poly.pdbx_seq_one_letter_code
_entity_poly.pdbx_strand_id
1 'polypeptide(L)' 'MSIKNEEWMTAKRKYRLSDVQIQMARELGMNPKKFGSLANHKQEKWKAPLGDFIEELYYKRFRKEKPDNIQKMA' A
#
# COMPACT_ATOMS: atom_id res chain seq x y z
N MET A 1 -4.86 21.25 -0.26
CA MET A 1 -4.74 19.77 -0.14
C MET A 1 -3.51 19.50 0.72
N SER A 2 -3.61 18.71 1.78
CA SER A 2 -2.47 18.49 2.69
C SER A 2 -1.35 17.71 2.00
N ILE A 3 -0.10 18.16 2.16
CA ILE A 3 1.13 17.57 1.60
C ILE A 3 1.20 16.04 1.78
N LYS A 4 0.62 15.50 2.86
CA LYS A 4 0.52 14.06 3.12
C LYS A 4 -0.22 13.28 2.02
N ASN A 5 -1.22 13.86 1.35
CA ASN A 5 -2.00 13.16 0.32
C ASN A 5 -1.24 13.01 -1.00
N GLU A 6 -0.36 13.95 -1.33
CA GLU A 6 0.43 13.92 -2.57
C GLU A 6 1.44 12.76 -2.58
N GLU A 7 2.04 12.46 -1.42
CA GLU A 7 2.98 11.34 -1.28
C GLU A 7 2.29 9.99 -1.51
N TRP A 8 1.07 9.82 -0.97
CA TRP A 8 0.26 8.62 -1.19
C TRP A 8 -0.21 8.51 -2.64
N MET A 9 -0.61 9.62 -3.28
CA MET A 9 -0.97 9.63 -4.71
C MET A 9 0.21 9.27 -5.60
N THR A 10 1.39 9.80 -5.30
CA THR A 10 2.63 9.49 -6.03
C THR A 10 3.00 8.02 -5.87
N ALA A 11 2.93 7.50 -4.64
CA ALA A 11 3.17 6.08 -4.36
C ALA A 11 2.15 5.17 -5.08
N LYS A 12 0.86 5.52 -5.05
CA LYS A 12 -0.21 4.81 -5.75
C LYS A 12 0.11 4.64 -7.24
N ARG A 13 0.45 5.75 -7.92
CA ARG A 13 0.80 5.72 -9.36
C ARG A 13 2.11 4.96 -9.62
N LYS A 14 3.13 5.18 -8.80
CA LYS A 14 4.47 4.57 -8.98
C LYS A 14 4.46 3.06 -8.79
N TYR A 15 3.75 2.57 -7.77
CA TYR A 15 3.70 1.15 -7.42
C TYR A 15 2.43 0.45 -7.92
N ARG A 16 1.60 1.16 -8.70
CA ARG A 16 0.34 0.65 -9.29
C ARG A 16 -0.60 0.07 -8.23
N LEU A 17 -0.72 0.76 -7.09
CA LEU A 17 -1.59 0.34 -6.00
C LEU A 17 -3.03 0.78 -6.23
N SER A 18 -3.99 0.00 -5.74
CA SER A 18 -5.40 0.38 -5.70
C SER A 18 -5.71 1.30 -4.51
N ASP A 19 -6.84 2.00 -4.54
CA ASP A 19 -7.30 2.78 -3.37
C ASP A 19 -7.46 1.92 -2.12
N VAL A 20 -7.88 0.67 -2.31
CA VAL A 20 -8.00 -0.33 -1.25
C VAL A 20 -6.64 -0.62 -0.61
N GLN A 21 -5.62 -0.89 -1.43
CA GLN A 21 -4.26 -1.17 -0.95
C GLN A 21 -3.64 0.06 -0.26
N ILE A 22 -3.90 1.27 -0.75
CA ILE A 22 -3.44 2.49 -0.08
C ILE A 22 -4.11 2.66 1.28
N GLN A 23 -5.42 2.38 1.37
CA GLN A 23 -6.13 2.41 2.65
C GLN A 23 -5.60 1.35 3.62
N MET A 24 -5.38 0.12 3.15
CA MET A 24 -4.77 -0.96 3.96
C MET A 24 -3.40 -0.53 4.49
N ALA A 25 -2.56 0.03 3.64
CA ALA A 25 -1.23 0.50 4.04
C ALA A 25 -1.30 1.63 5.09
N ARG A 26 -2.31 2.51 5.01
CA ARG A 26 -2.54 3.56 6.01
C ARG A 26 -2.97 2.99 7.36
N GLU A 27 -3.88 2.02 7.36
CA GLU A 27 -4.32 1.35 8.59
C GLU A 27 -3.22 0.48 9.22
N LEU A 28 -2.34 -0.08 8.39
CA LEU A 28 -1.11 -0.76 8.82
C LEU A 28 -0.05 0.21 9.38
N GLY A 29 -0.24 1.52 9.25
CA GLY A 29 0.72 2.53 9.69
C GLY A 29 1.99 2.60 8.82
N MET A 30 1.90 2.16 7.57
CA MET A 30 3.03 2.18 6.64
C MET A 30 3.35 3.59 6.16
N ASN A 31 4.59 3.79 5.70
CA ASN A 31 5.06 5.06 5.16
C ASN A 31 5.29 4.95 3.64
N PRO A 32 4.63 5.77 2.80
CA PRO A 32 4.77 5.71 1.35
C PRO A 32 6.19 5.99 0.86
N LYS A 33 7.01 6.76 1.61
CA LYS A 33 8.44 6.98 1.29
C LYS A 33 9.27 5.71 1.38
N LYS A 34 8.88 4.78 2.26
CA LYS A 34 9.57 3.50 2.46
C LYS A 34 9.13 2.43 1.47
N PHE A 35 8.16 2.70 0.60
CA PHE A 35 7.74 1.72 -0.42
C PHE A 35 8.85 1.41 -1.42
N GLY A 36 9.83 2.31 -1.61
CA GLY A 36 11.00 2.05 -2.45
C GLY A 36 11.81 0.84 -2.01
N SER A 37 12.05 0.67 -0.71
CA SER A 37 12.77 -0.49 -0.18
C SER A 37 11.90 -1.75 -0.13
N LEU A 38 10.59 -1.60 0.03
CA LEU A 38 9.64 -2.72 0.06
C LEU A 38 9.35 -3.29 -1.34
N ALA A 39 9.29 -2.43 -2.36
CA ALA A 39 8.98 -2.80 -3.73
C ALA A 39 10.19 -3.32 -4.54
N ASN A 40 11.22 -3.87 -3.88
CA ASN A 40 12.39 -4.43 -4.58
C ASN A 40 12.13 -5.78 -5.29
N HIS A 41 10.86 -6.21 -5.43
CA HIS A 41 10.47 -7.45 -6.10
C HIS A 41 11.07 -7.66 -7.51
N LYS A 42 11.47 -6.58 -8.20
CA LYS A 42 12.18 -6.67 -9.48
C LYS A 42 13.59 -7.23 -9.38
N GLN A 43 14.24 -7.07 -8.22
CA GLN A 43 15.55 -7.62 -7.90
C GLN A 43 15.42 -9.01 -7.27
N GLU A 44 14.38 -9.21 -6.47
CA GLU A 44 14.10 -10.48 -5.78
C GLU A 44 12.79 -11.09 -6.30
N LYS A 45 12.87 -11.88 -7.38
CA LYS A 45 11.69 -12.48 -8.05
C LYS A 45 10.84 -13.37 -7.13
N TRP A 46 11.40 -13.83 -6.01
CA TRP A 46 10.69 -14.62 -4.99
C TRP A 46 9.82 -13.76 -4.06
N LYS A 47 9.91 -12.42 -4.15
CA LYS A 47 9.15 -11.50 -3.33
C LYS A 47 7.86 -11.10 -4.03
N ALA A 48 6.75 -11.16 -3.30
CA ALA A 48 5.45 -10.75 -3.81
C ALA A 48 5.43 -9.26 -4.26
N PRO A 49 4.62 -8.90 -5.26
CA PRO A 49 4.30 -7.51 -5.55
C PRO A 49 3.92 -6.73 -4.29
N LEU A 50 4.23 -5.43 -4.24
CA LEU A 50 3.97 -4.61 -3.05
C LEU A 50 2.48 -4.61 -2.65
N GLY A 51 1.56 -4.67 -3.62
CA GLY A 51 0.13 -4.76 -3.37
C GLY A 51 -0.25 -6.02 -2.60
N ASP A 52 0.17 -7.19 -3.11
CA ASP A 52 -0.09 -8.49 -2.49
C ASP A 52 0.52 -8.58 -1.08
N PHE A 53 1.72 -8.01 -0.90
CA PHE A 53 2.36 -7.92 0.41
C PHE A 53 1.55 -7.10 1.42
N ILE A 54 0.97 -5.98 0.99
CA ILE A 54 0.09 -5.15 1.82
C ILE A 54 -1.19 -5.92 2.18
N GLU A 55 -1.80 -6.62 1.23
CA GLU A 55 -3.00 -7.42 1.44
C GLU A 55 -2.75 -8.57 2.43
N GLU A 56 -1.64 -9.29 2.26
CA GLU A 56 -1.26 -10.40 3.15
C GLU A 56 -1.00 -9.89 4.59
N LEU A 57 -0.27 -8.78 4.74
CA LEU A 57 -0.04 -8.15 6.05
C LEU A 57 -1.35 -7.69 6.69
N TYR A 58 -2.24 -7.10 5.90
CA TYR A 58 -3.53 -6.62 6.36
C TYR A 58 -4.37 -7.80 6.87
N TYR A 59 -4.45 -8.88 6.11
CA TYR A 59 -5.15 -10.09 6.50
C TYR A 59 -4.55 -10.72 7.76
N LYS A 60 -3.22 -10.81 7.87
CA LYS A 60 -2.55 -11.35 9.07
C LYS A 60 -2.88 -10.56 10.34
N ARG A 61 -2.97 -9.23 10.24
CA ARG A 61 -3.19 -8.34 11.39
C ARG A 61 -4.66 -8.19 11.76
N PHE A 62 -5.53 -8.01 10.77
CA PHE A 62 -6.94 -7.67 10.99
C PHE A 62 -7.89 -8.84 10.74
N ARG A 63 -7.41 -9.93 10.12
CA ARG A 63 -8.23 -11.09 9.68
C ARG A 63 -9.38 -10.67 8.75
N LYS A 64 -9.15 -9.63 7.96
CA LYS A 64 -10.08 -9.06 6.98
C LYS A 64 -9.42 -9.02 5.61
N GLU A 65 -10.21 -9.27 4.57
CA GLU A 65 -9.74 -9.18 3.19
C GLU A 65 -9.70 -7.74 2.68
N LYS A 66 -10.52 -6.83 3.23
CA LYS A 66 -10.61 -5.42 2.82
C LYS A 66 -10.92 -4.51 4.01
N PRO A 67 -10.51 -3.23 3.98
CA PRO A 67 -10.94 -2.23 4.94
C PRO A 67 -12.43 -1.92 4.83
N ASP A 68 -13.04 -1.58 5.97
CA ASP A 68 -14.47 -1.22 6.01
C ASP A 68 -14.74 0.17 5.38
N ASN A 69 -13.76 1.07 5.44
CA ASN A 69 -13.87 2.43 4.89
C ASN A 69 -12.70 2.74 3.95
N ILE A 70 -12.97 2.76 2.65
CA ILE A 70 -11.97 3.03 1.62
C ILE A 70 -12.06 4.50 1.21
N GLN A 71 -11.04 5.30 1.57
CA GLN A 71 -10.91 6.65 1.02
C GLN A 71 -10.48 6.56 -0.45
N LYS A 72 -11.34 7.02 -1.35
CA LYS A 72 -10.96 7.22 -2.75
C LYS A 72 -9.95 8.34 -2.83
N MET A 73 -8.75 8.01 -3.32
CA MET A 73 -7.74 9.00 -3.64
C MET A 73 -7.88 9.32 -5.14
N ALA A 74 -8.68 10.36 -5.41
CA ALA A 74 -8.88 10.96 -6.72
C ALA A 74 -7.76 11.96 -7.04
#